data_AF-A0A7Y6A892-F1
#
_entry.id   AF-A0A7Y6A892-F1
#
_cell.length_a   1.000
_cell.length_b   1.000
_cell.length_c   1.000
_cell.angle_alpha   90.00
_cell.angle_beta   90.00
_cell.angle_gamma   90.00
#
_symmetry.space_group_name_H-M   'P 1'
#
loop_
_entity.id
_entity.type
_entity.pdbx_description
1 polymer ?
#
loop_
_entity_poly.entity_id
_entity_poly.type
_entity_poly.pdbx_seq_one_letter_code
_entity_poly.pdbx_strand_id
1 'polypeptide(L)'
;GEAAVGLAPTLVPPPRVAEAAAQLHGVPGRPDAFGTARQLVFLHGRSQQGHDPEALRREWTAALNGGLVRVGYRPIDPADVFFPYYGDRLAALLHTHEAVATTFDAVAADPAAAAAPATPSARALYDQLLAQAAERAGMPDDGTSAQVDERIGLGGVVRVARRPLDWLAHHSGIDRLVIAGVFRDVATYLDDRRIRDDVLACVRETVPASGDIVLVGHSLGTVIAMDLLAGAAAEPGVTGLVTLGAPLGMDTVYDRLLTRGPHCPARVPWWFNGWAPCDGVAIGCPLRGHWSGLTVESSVDNPRDRAHDIDAYLGQPEVAAAIASRLELPRG
;
A
#
# COMPACT_ATOMS: atom_id res chain seq x y z
N GLY A 1 16.81 -54.60 51.06
CA GLY A 1 16.87 -54.43 49.59
C GLY A 1 15.58 -53.79 49.17
N GLU A 2 15.61 -52.50 48.89
CA GLU A 2 14.49 -51.75 48.31
C GLU A 2 15.03 -51.10 47.03
N ALA A 3 14.38 -51.42 45.91
CA ALA A 3 14.77 -50.99 44.58
C ALA A 3 14.11 -49.65 44.27
N ALA A 4 14.92 -48.67 43.88
CA ALA A 4 14.48 -47.38 43.37
C ALA A 4 13.87 -47.53 41.97
N VAL A 5 12.65 -47.05 41.78
CA VAL A 5 12.03 -46.86 40.45
C VAL A 5 12.10 -45.38 40.11
N GLY A 6 12.99 -45.03 39.17
CA GLY A 6 13.12 -43.68 38.64
C GLY A 6 12.03 -43.39 37.59
N LEU A 7 11.29 -42.30 37.78
CA LEU A 7 10.42 -41.72 36.76
C LEU A 7 11.26 -40.80 35.87
N ALA A 8 11.37 -41.16 34.59
CA ALA A 8 12.00 -40.32 33.58
C ALA A 8 11.07 -39.14 33.21
N PRO A 9 11.61 -37.91 33.02
CA PRO A 9 10.80 -36.77 32.61
C PRO A 9 10.33 -36.96 31.16
N THR A 10 9.02 -36.77 30.95
CA THR A 10 8.39 -36.79 29.63
C THR A 10 8.83 -35.54 28.87
N LEU A 11 9.66 -35.71 27.84
CA LEU A 11 10.02 -34.64 26.91
C LEU A 11 8.77 -34.23 26.12
N VAL A 12 8.27 -33.02 26.38
CA VAL A 12 7.29 -32.35 25.52
C VAL A 12 8.00 -32.05 24.19
N PRO A 13 7.48 -32.51 23.04
CA PRO A 13 8.09 -32.19 21.76
C PRO A 13 8.03 -30.68 21.51
N PRO A 14 9.06 -30.09 20.88
CA PRO A 14 9.04 -28.67 20.55
C PRO A 14 7.82 -28.35 19.67
N PRO A 15 7.25 -27.14 19.78
CA PRO A 15 6.16 -26.73 18.92
C PRO A 15 6.59 -26.89 17.46
N ARG A 16 5.76 -27.56 16.65
CA ARG A 16 6.00 -27.68 15.22
C ARG A 16 6.12 -26.26 14.67
N VAL A 17 7.25 -25.97 14.04
CA VAL A 17 7.38 -24.81 13.14
C VAL A 17 6.20 -24.91 12.19
N ALA A 18 5.30 -23.94 12.22
CA ALA A 18 4.17 -23.90 11.30
C ALA A 18 4.73 -24.06 9.89
N GLU A 19 4.27 -25.07 9.14
CA GLU A 19 4.55 -25.15 7.70
C GLU A 19 4.19 -23.78 7.13
N ALA A 20 5.16 -23.10 6.52
CA ALA A 20 4.91 -21.83 5.87
C ALA A 20 3.78 -22.06 4.85
N ALA A 21 2.61 -21.49 5.12
CA ALA A 21 1.49 -21.57 4.21
C ALA A 21 1.97 -21.13 2.81
N ALA A 22 1.58 -21.86 1.77
CA ALA A 22 1.95 -21.53 0.41
C ALA A 22 1.55 -20.07 0.12
N GLN A 23 2.50 -19.25 -0.33
CA GLN A 23 2.23 -17.86 -0.68
C GLN A 23 1.22 -17.82 -1.82
N LEU A 24 0.19 -16.98 -1.69
CA LEU A 24 -0.74 -16.70 -2.76
C LEU A 24 -0.06 -15.84 -3.84
N HIS A 25 -0.50 -16.00 -5.08
CA HIS A 25 0.06 -15.35 -6.26
C HIS A 25 -0.98 -14.51 -6.99
N GLY A 26 -0.52 -13.60 -7.86
CA GLY A 26 -1.42 -12.78 -8.65
C GLY A 26 -2.26 -13.59 -9.64
N VAL A 27 -3.41 -13.01 -10.00
CA VAL A 27 -4.39 -13.65 -10.89
C VAL A 27 -4.37 -12.93 -12.24
N PRO A 28 -4.04 -13.61 -13.35
CA PRO A 28 -4.06 -13.01 -14.68
C PRO A 28 -5.49 -12.69 -15.13
N GLY A 29 -5.63 -11.65 -15.95
CA GLY A 29 -6.86 -11.33 -16.67
C GLY A 29 -6.89 -11.97 -18.06
N ARG A 30 -8.03 -11.90 -18.73
CA ARG A 30 -8.14 -12.25 -20.16
C ARG A 30 -7.41 -11.18 -20.98
N PRO A 31 -6.38 -11.54 -21.77
CA PRO A 31 -5.51 -10.55 -22.42
C PRO A 31 -6.20 -9.70 -23.50
N ASP A 32 -7.32 -10.16 -24.08
CA ASP A 32 -8.00 -9.52 -25.21
C ASP A 32 -9.33 -8.83 -24.83
N ALA A 33 -9.59 -8.63 -23.54
CA ALA A 33 -10.92 -8.25 -23.05
C ALA A 33 -11.41 -6.86 -23.48
N PHE A 34 -10.52 -5.87 -23.66
CA PHE A 34 -10.89 -4.49 -24.00
C PHE A 34 -10.46 -4.11 -25.42
N GLY A 35 -10.59 -5.07 -26.35
CA GLY A 35 -9.89 -5.04 -27.62
C GLY A 35 -8.44 -5.48 -27.43
N THR A 36 -7.84 -6.12 -28.44
CA THR A 36 -6.51 -6.77 -28.39
C THR A 36 -5.34 -5.85 -28.03
N ALA A 37 -5.59 -4.59 -27.70
CA ALA A 37 -4.60 -3.59 -27.36
C ALA A 37 -4.69 -3.10 -25.91
N ARG A 38 -5.78 -3.32 -25.15
CA ARG A 38 -5.95 -2.69 -23.83
C ARG A 38 -6.29 -3.66 -22.71
N GLN A 39 -5.66 -3.45 -21.57
CA GLN A 39 -5.79 -4.30 -20.38
C GLN A 39 -5.93 -3.46 -19.12
N LEU A 40 -6.72 -3.94 -18.16
CA LEU A 40 -6.90 -3.32 -16.86
C LEU A 40 -6.07 -4.07 -15.82
N VAL A 41 -5.25 -3.34 -15.06
CA VAL A 41 -4.43 -3.90 -13.98
C VAL A 41 -4.80 -3.20 -12.67
N PHE A 42 -5.17 -4.00 -11.66
CA PHE A 42 -5.40 -3.52 -10.29
C PHE A 42 -4.21 -3.87 -9.41
N LEU A 43 -3.63 -2.86 -8.76
CA LEU A 43 -2.53 -3.01 -7.83
C LEU A 43 -2.98 -2.62 -6.43
N HIS A 44 -3.15 -3.64 -5.58
CA HIS A 44 -3.73 -3.51 -4.25
C HIS A 44 -2.83 -2.73 -3.28
N GLY A 45 -3.42 -2.25 -2.19
CA GLY A 45 -2.70 -1.62 -1.08
C GLY A 45 -2.13 -2.63 -0.09
N ARG A 46 -1.77 -2.18 1.11
CA ARG A 46 -1.31 -3.08 2.18
C ARG A 46 -2.43 -3.96 2.75
N SER A 47 -2.06 -4.83 3.69
CA SER A 47 -2.99 -5.64 4.50
C SER A 47 -3.87 -6.62 3.72
N GLN A 48 -3.39 -7.10 2.58
CA GLN A 48 -4.10 -8.09 1.76
C GLN A 48 -3.58 -9.51 1.96
N GLN A 49 -2.51 -9.71 2.75
CA GLN A 49 -1.90 -11.02 2.99
C GLN A 49 -2.91 -12.04 3.54
N GLY A 50 -2.86 -13.26 3.02
CA GLY A 50 -3.77 -14.36 3.37
C GLY A 50 -5.19 -14.23 2.79
N HIS A 51 -5.52 -13.15 2.07
CA HIS A 51 -6.81 -13.01 1.40
C HIS A 51 -6.74 -13.60 -0.02
N ASP A 52 -7.83 -14.23 -0.47
CA ASP A 52 -7.94 -14.79 -1.82
C ASP A 52 -7.83 -13.67 -2.88
N PRO A 53 -6.78 -13.64 -3.73
CA PRO A 53 -6.63 -12.61 -4.74
C PRO A 53 -7.74 -12.62 -5.80
N GLU A 54 -8.40 -13.76 -6.05
CA GLU A 54 -9.56 -13.77 -6.94
C GLU A 54 -10.77 -13.08 -6.29
N ALA A 55 -10.97 -13.25 -4.97
CA ALA A 55 -12.02 -12.58 -4.22
C ALA A 55 -11.80 -11.07 -4.22
N LEU A 56 -10.57 -10.61 -3.92
CA LEU A 56 -10.21 -9.20 -3.98
C LEU A 56 -10.45 -8.60 -5.37
N ARG A 57 -10.03 -9.30 -6.43
CA ARG A 57 -10.31 -8.87 -7.81
C ARG A 57 -11.81 -8.71 -8.06
N ARG A 58 -12.63 -9.69 -7.65
CA ARG A 58 -14.09 -9.63 -7.82
C ARG A 58 -14.70 -8.45 -7.07
N GLU A 59 -14.26 -8.18 -5.85
CA GLU A 59 -14.73 -7.05 -5.03
C GLU A 59 -14.41 -5.70 -5.67
N TRP A 60 -13.16 -5.51 -6.11
CA TRP A 60 -12.75 -4.29 -6.79
C TRP A 60 -13.50 -4.08 -8.10
N THR A 61 -13.66 -5.13 -8.91
CA THR A 61 -14.42 -5.06 -10.16
C THR A 61 -15.89 -4.77 -9.89
N ALA A 62 -16.49 -5.33 -8.84
CA ALA A 62 -17.87 -5.04 -8.46
C ALA A 62 -18.05 -3.56 -8.08
N ALA A 63 -17.11 -2.99 -7.33
CA ALA A 63 -17.13 -1.57 -6.97
C ALA A 63 -17.01 -0.67 -8.21
N LEU A 64 -16.05 -0.95 -9.09
CA LEU A 64 -15.89 -0.26 -10.37
C LEU A 64 -17.16 -0.35 -11.20
N ASN A 65 -17.76 -1.54 -11.33
CA ASN A 65 -19.02 -1.75 -12.05
C ASN A 65 -20.16 -0.89 -11.49
N GLY A 66 -20.23 -0.74 -10.16
CA GLY A 66 -21.18 0.17 -9.52
C GLY A 66 -21.00 1.62 -9.96
N GLY A 67 -19.75 2.07 -10.13
CA GLY A 67 -19.43 3.39 -10.69
C GLY A 67 -19.74 3.49 -12.19
N LEU A 68 -19.33 2.49 -12.98
CA LEU A 68 -19.53 2.42 -14.44
C LEU A 68 -21.01 2.53 -14.82
N VAL A 69 -21.89 1.80 -14.12
CA VAL A 69 -23.34 1.85 -14.36
C VAL A 69 -23.89 3.26 -14.10
N ARG A 70 -23.42 3.94 -13.05
CA ARG A 70 -23.85 5.30 -12.71
C ARG A 70 -23.44 6.35 -13.75
N VAL A 71 -22.36 6.10 -14.49
CA VAL A 71 -21.91 6.97 -15.60
C VAL A 71 -22.28 6.46 -16.99
N GLY A 72 -23.17 5.46 -17.07
CA GLY A 72 -23.72 4.97 -18.33
C GLY A 72 -22.79 4.08 -19.16
N TYR A 73 -21.83 3.40 -18.53
CA TYR A 73 -20.99 2.39 -19.15
C TYR A 73 -21.47 0.97 -18.79
N ARG A 74 -21.14 0.00 -19.64
CA ARG A 74 -21.41 -1.41 -19.36
C ARG A 74 -20.47 -1.94 -18.26
N PRO A 75 -20.96 -2.81 -17.36
CA PRO A 75 -20.10 -3.57 -16.46
C PRO A 75 -19.07 -4.42 -17.21
N ILE A 76 -17.93 -4.67 -16.57
CA ILE A 76 -16.87 -5.56 -17.05
C ILE A 76 -16.83 -6.86 -16.24
N ASP A 77 -16.31 -7.93 -16.82
CA ASP A 77 -16.12 -9.22 -16.12
C ASP A 77 -14.85 -9.14 -15.25
N PRO A 78 -14.87 -9.54 -13.97
CA PRO A 78 -13.65 -9.62 -13.16
C PRO A 78 -12.55 -10.49 -13.79
N ALA A 79 -12.91 -11.49 -14.59
CA ALA A 79 -11.93 -12.30 -15.33
C ALA A 79 -11.15 -11.50 -16.38
N ASP A 80 -11.62 -10.32 -16.79
CA ASP A 80 -10.96 -9.44 -17.75
C ASP A 80 -9.87 -8.57 -17.09
N VAL A 81 -9.76 -8.60 -15.77
CA VAL A 81 -8.85 -7.74 -14.99
C VAL A 81 -7.65 -8.54 -14.49
N PHE A 82 -6.45 -7.98 -14.68
CA PHE A 82 -5.22 -8.50 -14.10
C PHE A 82 -5.10 -8.00 -12.66
N PHE A 83 -4.74 -8.90 -11.75
CA PHE A 83 -4.60 -8.59 -10.33
C PHE A 83 -3.27 -9.14 -9.79
N PRO A 84 -2.14 -8.43 -10.02
CA PRO A 84 -0.90 -8.73 -9.32
C PRO A 84 -1.09 -8.72 -7.82
N TYR A 85 -0.57 -9.74 -7.14
CA TYR A 85 -0.74 -9.92 -5.70
C TYR A 85 0.61 -10.06 -5.02
N TYR A 86 0.99 -9.06 -4.24
CA TYR A 86 2.26 -8.99 -3.53
C TYR A 86 2.10 -9.10 -2.00
N GLY A 87 0.87 -9.20 -1.50
CA GLY A 87 0.54 -9.13 -0.07
C GLY A 87 1.32 -10.14 0.78
N ASP A 88 1.26 -11.42 0.42
CA ASP A 88 1.97 -12.49 1.12
C ASP A 88 3.48 -12.34 1.02
N ARG A 89 3.99 -11.92 -0.15
CA ARG A 89 5.41 -11.71 -0.37
C ARG A 89 5.95 -10.59 0.52
N LEU A 90 5.26 -9.45 0.57
CA LEU A 90 5.63 -8.34 1.43
C LEU A 90 5.57 -8.76 2.91
N ALA A 91 4.50 -9.44 3.33
CA ALA A 91 4.36 -9.91 4.71
C ALA A 91 5.49 -10.87 5.13
N ALA A 92 5.88 -11.81 4.25
CA ALA A 92 6.99 -12.74 4.51
C ALA A 92 8.35 -12.01 4.63
N LEU A 93 8.58 -11.01 3.78
CA LEU A 93 9.79 -10.18 3.82
C LEU A 93 9.84 -9.36 5.11
N LEU A 94 8.73 -8.73 5.50
CA LEU A 94 8.64 -7.97 6.75
C LEU A 94 8.88 -8.87 7.98
N HIS A 95 8.25 -10.05 8.03
CA HIS A 95 8.43 -10.98 9.14
C HIS A 95 9.88 -11.45 9.32
N THR A 96 10.59 -11.65 8.21
CA THR A 96 12.02 -12.00 8.24
C THR A 96 12.87 -10.91 8.91
N HIS A 97 12.49 -9.64 8.75
CA HIS A 97 13.17 -8.52 9.40
C HIS A 97 12.73 -8.32 10.87
N GLU A 98 11.47 -8.64 11.20
CA GLU A 98 10.89 -8.44 12.53
C GLU A 98 11.30 -9.50 13.57
N ALA A 99 11.49 -10.76 13.15
CA ALA A 99 11.86 -11.87 14.04
C ALA A 99 13.17 -11.65 14.83
N VAL A 100 13.95 -10.62 14.46
CA VAL A 100 15.23 -10.27 15.07
C VAL A 100 15.11 -9.12 16.10
N ALA A 101 14.02 -8.32 16.10
CA ALA A 101 14.04 -6.99 16.73
C ALA A 101 13.00 -6.73 17.84
N THR A 102 11.82 -7.39 17.86
CA THR A 102 10.71 -6.98 18.73
C THR A 102 10.38 -8.04 19.80
N THR A 103 10.28 -7.63 21.07
CA THR A 103 9.91 -8.52 22.18
C THR A 103 8.40 -8.59 22.38
N PHE A 104 7.90 -9.72 22.90
CA PHE A 104 6.46 -9.91 23.20
C PHE A 104 5.92 -8.83 24.15
N ASP A 105 6.68 -8.47 25.18
CA ASP A 105 6.30 -7.46 26.16
C ASP A 105 6.14 -6.07 25.54
N ALA A 106 6.94 -5.73 24.52
CA ALA A 106 6.83 -4.46 23.81
C ALA A 106 5.54 -4.40 22.97
N VAL A 107 5.18 -5.49 22.29
CA VAL A 107 3.93 -5.59 21.52
C VAL A 107 2.72 -5.50 22.44
N ALA A 108 2.75 -6.18 23.59
CA ALA A 108 1.66 -6.13 24.56
C ALA A 108 1.46 -4.74 25.17
N ALA A 109 2.54 -3.94 25.31
CA ALA A 109 2.48 -2.62 25.91
C ALA A 109 1.92 -1.52 24.99
N ASP A 110 2.38 -1.46 23.73
CA ASP A 110 1.84 -0.55 22.71
C ASP A 110 2.03 -1.16 21.31
N PRO A 111 1.02 -1.87 20.77
CA PRO A 111 1.10 -2.51 19.46
C PRO A 111 1.45 -1.54 18.33
N ALA A 112 0.96 -0.30 18.39
CA ALA A 112 1.20 0.69 17.33
C ALA A 112 2.62 1.25 17.40
N ALA A 113 3.21 1.39 18.59
CA ALA A 113 4.62 1.73 18.72
C ALA A 113 5.54 0.56 18.32
N ALA A 114 5.12 -0.68 18.61
CA ALA A 114 5.84 -1.90 18.23
C ALA A 114 5.78 -2.18 16.71
N ALA A 115 4.84 -1.56 15.99
CA ALA A 115 4.73 -1.66 14.54
C ALA A 115 5.78 -0.83 13.78
N ALA A 116 6.70 -0.13 14.45
CA ALA A 116 7.75 0.60 13.74
C ALA A 116 8.75 -0.36 13.06
N PRO A 117 9.37 0.03 11.92
CA PRO A 117 10.33 -0.84 11.23
C PRO A 117 11.51 -1.27 12.12
N ALA A 118 11.98 -2.50 11.92
CA ALA A 118 13.08 -3.09 12.68
C ALA A 118 14.46 -2.50 12.31
N THR A 119 14.67 -2.12 11.05
CA THR A 119 15.96 -1.58 10.60
C THR A 119 16.07 -0.08 10.96
N PRO A 120 17.24 0.41 11.44
CA PRO A 120 17.38 1.81 11.85
C PRO A 120 17.09 2.83 10.74
N SER A 121 17.44 2.52 9.48
CA SER A 121 17.21 3.38 8.33
C SER A 121 15.72 3.48 7.97
N ALA A 122 15.01 2.35 7.89
CA ALA A 122 13.57 2.35 7.66
C ALA A 122 12.82 2.97 8.83
N ARG A 123 13.32 2.79 10.06
CA ARG A 123 12.77 3.44 11.26
C ARG A 123 12.89 4.97 11.20
N ALA A 124 14.05 5.48 10.77
CA ALA A 124 14.24 6.91 10.60
C ALA A 124 13.30 7.48 9.52
N LEU A 125 13.11 6.74 8.42
CA LEU A 125 12.17 7.12 7.37
C LEU A 125 10.71 7.08 7.85
N TYR A 126 10.34 6.07 8.63
CA TYR A 126 9.02 5.96 9.27
C TYR A 126 8.71 7.15 10.18
N ASP A 127 9.67 7.53 11.04
CA ASP A 127 9.51 8.69 11.91
C ASP A 127 9.38 10.00 11.11
N GLN A 128 10.12 10.14 10.00
CA GLN A 128 9.99 11.28 9.08
C GLN A 128 8.60 11.34 8.42
N LEU A 129 8.10 10.21 7.94
CA LEU A 129 6.76 10.11 7.35
C LEU A 129 5.67 10.52 8.35
N LEU A 130 5.72 10.00 9.58
CA LEU A 130 4.76 10.35 10.62
C LEU A 130 4.81 11.83 10.99
N ALA A 131 6.01 12.38 11.17
CA ALA A 131 6.18 13.79 11.51
C ALA A 131 5.62 14.70 10.40
N GLN A 132 6.00 14.42 9.15
CA GLN A 132 5.53 15.17 7.99
C GLN A 132 4.01 15.06 7.81
N ALA A 133 3.46 13.85 7.98
CA ALA A 133 2.03 13.63 7.88
C ALA A 133 1.27 14.43 8.94
N ALA A 134 1.75 14.43 10.18
CA ALA A 134 1.13 15.19 11.27
C ALA A 134 1.22 16.72 11.03
N GLU A 135 2.35 17.22 10.57
CA GLU A 135 2.52 18.62 10.17
C GLU A 135 1.52 19.03 9.08
N ARG A 136 1.42 18.22 8.01
CA ARG A 136 0.45 18.44 6.92
C ARG A 136 -1.01 18.33 7.38
N ALA A 137 -1.27 17.56 8.44
CA ALA A 137 -2.57 17.50 9.12
C ALA A 137 -2.78 18.63 10.15
N GLY A 138 -1.91 19.66 10.16
CA GLY A 138 -2.06 20.84 10.99
C GLY A 138 -1.64 20.68 12.44
N MET A 139 -0.80 19.68 12.77
CA MET A 139 -0.24 19.54 14.12
C MET A 139 0.58 20.79 14.47
N PRO A 140 0.26 21.51 15.57
CA PRO A 140 1.01 22.68 15.97
C PRO A 140 2.46 22.35 16.31
N ASP A 141 3.38 23.15 15.76
CA ASP A 141 4.75 23.20 16.25
C ASP A 141 4.75 24.01 17.55
N ASP A 142 4.74 23.30 18.68
CA ASP A 142 4.70 23.90 20.01
C ASP A 142 6.09 24.24 20.56
N GLY A 143 7.13 24.26 19.71
CA GLY A 143 8.52 24.48 20.11
C GLY A 143 9.07 23.41 21.04
N THR A 144 8.24 22.44 21.43
CA THR A 144 8.63 21.20 22.06
C THR A 144 8.93 20.29 20.88
N SER A 145 10.15 20.42 20.32
CA SER A 145 10.70 19.47 19.34
C SER A 145 10.14 18.11 19.71
N ALA A 146 9.29 17.55 18.83
CA ALA A 146 8.35 16.47 19.11
C ALA A 146 8.78 15.71 20.35
N GLN A 147 7.97 15.58 21.41
CA GLN A 147 8.31 14.72 22.56
C GLN A 147 8.63 13.32 22.03
N VAL A 148 9.88 13.16 21.65
CA VAL A 148 10.57 11.99 21.25
C VAL A 148 10.90 11.48 22.62
N ASP A 149 10.03 10.61 23.12
CA ASP A 149 10.36 9.83 24.30
C ASP A 149 11.60 9.02 23.91
N GLU A 150 12.78 9.54 24.23
CA GLU A 150 14.04 8.81 24.13
C GLU A 150 14.01 7.75 25.23
N ARG A 151 13.38 6.61 24.95
CA ARG A 151 13.49 5.46 25.84
C ARG A 151 14.80 4.75 25.51
N ILE A 152 15.76 4.83 26.43
CA ILE A 152 16.95 3.99 26.42
C ILE A 152 16.50 2.57 26.80
N GLY A 153 16.33 1.70 25.80
CA GLY A 153 16.24 0.25 26.00
C GLY A 153 17.61 -0.41 25.82
N LEU A 154 17.70 -1.72 26.10
CA LEU A 154 18.88 -2.59 25.87
C LEU A 154 19.22 -2.77 24.37
N GLY A 155 19.30 -1.67 23.61
CA GLY A 155 19.53 -1.66 22.17
C GLY A 155 19.65 -0.27 21.50
N GLY A 156 19.48 0.85 22.24
CA GLY A 156 19.65 2.21 21.70
C GLY A 156 18.48 3.16 21.99
N VAL A 157 18.57 4.40 21.47
CA VAL A 157 17.55 5.45 21.60
C VAL A 157 16.38 5.12 20.67
N VAL A 158 15.25 4.68 21.23
CA VAL A 158 14.01 4.54 20.47
C VAL A 158 13.38 5.92 20.41
N ARG A 159 13.51 6.64 19.29
CA ARG A 159 12.72 7.88 19.10
C ARG A 159 11.27 7.50 18.86
N VAL A 160 10.37 7.64 19.82
CA VAL A 160 8.96 7.26 19.58
C VAL A 160 8.24 8.42 18.89
N ALA A 161 7.81 8.23 17.64
CA ALA A 161 6.91 9.14 16.90
C ALA A 161 5.46 9.10 17.45
N ARG A 162 5.30 8.97 18.78
CA ARG A 162 4.03 8.77 19.46
C ARG A 162 3.10 9.95 19.26
N ARG A 163 3.59 11.17 19.47
CA ARG A 163 2.79 12.38 19.33
C ARG A 163 2.25 12.58 17.90
N PRO A 164 3.09 12.53 16.83
CA PRO A 164 2.58 12.55 15.46
C PRO A 164 1.53 11.45 15.19
N LEU A 165 1.77 10.23 15.67
CA LEU A 165 0.84 9.12 15.49
C LEU A 165 -0.50 9.35 16.20
N ASP A 166 -0.47 9.82 17.46
CA ASP A 166 -1.65 10.15 18.25
C ASP A 166 -2.44 11.29 17.58
N TRP A 167 -1.74 12.34 17.11
CA TRP A 167 -2.36 13.45 16.37
C TRP A 167 -3.09 12.95 15.13
N LEU A 168 -2.42 12.15 14.30
CA LEU A 168 -2.99 11.60 13.07
C LEU A 168 -4.21 10.72 13.35
N ALA A 169 -4.16 9.87 14.38
CA ALA A 169 -5.29 9.03 14.77
C ALA A 169 -6.50 9.87 15.20
N HIS A 170 -6.28 10.89 16.04
CA HIS A 170 -7.34 11.79 16.47
C HIS A 170 -7.93 12.65 15.34
N HIS A 171 -7.07 13.15 14.44
CA HIS A 171 -7.49 14.04 13.36
C HIS A 171 -8.24 13.30 12.24
N SER A 172 -7.78 12.09 11.89
CA SER A 172 -8.38 11.28 10.82
C SER A 172 -9.52 10.38 11.30
N GLY A 173 -9.58 10.06 12.59
CA GLY A 173 -10.48 9.04 13.13
C GLY A 173 -10.05 7.60 12.81
N ILE A 174 -8.84 7.41 12.27
CA ILE A 174 -8.27 6.09 11.95
C ILE A 174 -7.50 5.55 13.17
N ASP A 175 -7.58 4.25 13.41
CA ASP A 175 -6.85 3.60 14.50
C ASP A 175 -5.32 3.75 14.37
N ARG A 176 -4.62 3.98 15.50
CA ARG A 176 -3.16 4.16 15.55
C ARG A 176 -2.40 3.00 14.91
N LEU A 177 -2.85 1.77 15.10
CA LEU A 177 -2.19 0.59 14.55
C LEU A 177 -2.31 0.55 13.02
N VAL A 178 -3.43 1.01 12.48
CA VAL A 178 -3.63 1.10 11.03
C VAL A 178 -2.67 2.13 10.44
N ILE A 179 -2.61 3.33 11.03
CA ILE A 179 -1.70 4.40 10.59
C ILE A 179 -0.24 3.96 10.69
N ALA A 180 0.17 3.40 11.83
CA ALA A 180 1.51 2.88 12.05
C ALA A 180 1.86 1.81 11.01
N GLY A 181 0.96 0.88 10.73
CA GLY A 181 1.17 -0.14 9.71
C GLY A 181 1.30 0.42 8.30
N VAL A 182 0.51 1.44 7.93
CA VAL A 182 0.63 2.11 6.62
C VAL A 182 2.02 2.70 6.44
N PHE A 183 2.45 3.52 7.39
CA PHE A 183 3.75 4.16 7.30
C PHE A 183 4.91 3.19 7.43
N ARG A 184 4.78 2.11 8.23
CA ARG A 184 5.80 1.05 8.31
C ARG A 184 6.01 0.39 6.97
N ASP A 185 4.94 -0.03 6.31
CA ASP A 185 5.04 -0.78 5.05
C ASP A 185 5.59 0.12 3.93
N VAL A 186 5.16 1.40 3.88
CA VAL A 186 5.71 2.41 2.96
C VAL A 186 7.20 2.66 3.25
N ALA A 187 7.57 2.91 4.51
CA ALA A 187 8.95 3.17 4.88
C ALA A 187 9.86 1.99 4.53
N THR A 188 9.42 0.78 4.84
CA THR A 188 10.21 -0.43 4.58
C THR A 188 10.41 -0.67 3.09
N TYR A 189 9.36 -0.52 2.27
CA TYR A 189 9.45 -0.61 0.81
C TYR A 189 10.39 0.45 0.21
N LEU A 190 10.29 1.69 0.70
CA LEU A 190 11.09 2.80 0.17
C LEU A 190 12.54 2.79 0.66
N ASP A 191 12.85 2.13 1.77
CA ASP A 191 14.20 2.08 2.33
C ASP A 191 14.98 0.85 1.88
N ASP A 192 14.37 -0.34 1.90
CA ASP A 192 15.05 -1.59 1.61
C ASP A 192 14.94 -1.96 0.11
N ARG A 193 16.07 -1.87 -0.60
CA ARG A 193 16.15 -2.21 -2.03
C ARG A 193 15.74 -3.66 -2.29
N ARG A 194 16.09 -4.61 -1.41
CA ARG A 194 15.77 -6.03 -1.63
C ARG A 194 14.27 -6.25 -1.57
N ILE A 195 13.61 -5.67 -0.56
CA ILE A 195 12.16 -5.73 -0.42
C ILE A 195 11.49 -5.07 -1.63
N ARG A 196 11.99 -3.90 -2.03
CA ARG A 196 11.49 -3.18 -3.21
C ARG A 196 11.59 -4.03 -4.47
N ASP A 197 12.77 -4.57 -4.76
CA ASP A 197 13.05 -5.36 -5.96
C ASP A 197 12.22 -6.65 -5.99
N ASP A 198 12.09 -7.34 -4.85
CA ASP A 198 11.28 -8.57 -4.73
C ASP A 198 9.78 -8.30 -4.91
N VAL A 199 9.27 -7.21 -4.33
CA VAL A 199 7.87 -6.80 -4.54
C VAL A 199 7.62 -6.43 -5.99
N LEU A 200 8.52 -5.65 -6.61
CA LEU A 200 8.39 -5.29 -8.02
C LEU A 200 8.51 -6.51 -8.94
N ALA A 201 9.38 -7.48 -8.61
CA ALA A 201 9.47 -8.74 -9.35
C ALA A 201 8.16 -9.54 -9.24
N CYS A 202 7.62 -9.69 -8.03
CA CYS A 202 6.35 -10.38 -7.77
C CYS A 202 5.19 -9.73 -8.55
N VAL A 203 5.11 -8.40 -8.57
CA VAL A 203 4.09 -7.69 -9.36
C VAL A 203 4.23 -7.98 -10.86
N ARG A 204 5.46 -7.99 -11.39
CA ARG A 204 5.74 -8.26 -12.81
C ARG A 204 5.37 -9.69 -13.24
N GLU A 205 5.26 -10.65 -12.33
CA GLU A 205 4.83 -12.02 -12.65
C GLU A 205 3.40 -12.07 -13.21
N THR A 206 2.55 -11.08 -12.88
CA THR A 206 1.14 -11.04 -13.29
C THR A 206 0.81 -9.85 -14.19
N VAL A 207 1.60 -8.77 -14.17
CA VAL A 207 1.43 -7.68 -15.14
C VAL A 207 1.52 -8.24 -16.56
N PRO A 208 0.63 -7.87 -17.49
CA PRO A 208 0.67 -8.36 -18.86
C PRO A 208 2.03 -8.12 -19.52
N ALA A 209 2.53 -9.11 -20.27
CA ALA A 209 3.84 -9.02 -20.91
C ALA A 209 3.85 -8.12 -22.17
N SER A 210 2.69 -7.77 -22.72
CA SER A 210 2.54 -6.94 -23.91
C SER A 210 1.15 -6.30 -23.96
N GLY A 211 0.99 -5.29 -24.81
CA GLY A 211 -0.23 -4.49 -24.95
C GLY A 211 -0.13 -3.14 -24.24
N ASP A 212 -1.23 -2.40 -24.18
CA ASP A 212 -1.33 -1.16 -23.41
C ASP A 212 -2.13 -1.40 -22.13
N ILE A 213 -1.60 -0.94 -20.99
CA ILE A 213 -2.28 -1.09 -19.70
C ILE A 213 -2.89 0.23 -19.21
N VAL A 214 -4.04 0.10 -18.56
CA VAL A 214 -4.56 1.05 -17.59
C VAL A 214 -4.25 0.50 -16.21
N LEU A 215 -3.31 1.12 -15.50
CA LEU A 215 -2.88 0.70 -14.18
C LEU A 215 -3.63 1.50 -13.11
N VAL A 216 -4.35 0.81 -12.22
CA VAL A 216 -5.03 1.41 -11.07
C VAL A 216 -4.33 0.96 -9.80
N GLY A 217 -3.70 1.89 -9.10
CA GLY A 217 -3.06 1.66 -7.81
C GLY A 217 -3.86 2.25 -6.66
N HIS A 218 -3.81 1.60 -5.51
CA HIS A 218 -4.41 2.08 -4.26
C HIS A 218 -3.40 2.09 -3.11
N SER A 219 -3.39 3.15 -2.30
CA SER A 219 -2.55 3.21 -1.09
C SER A 219 -1.07 2.88 -1.38
N LEU A 220 -0.44 1.91 -0.71
CA LEU A 220 0.91 1.44 -1.03
C LEU A 220 1.07 1.00 -2.51
N GLY A 221 0.03 0.44 -3.12
CA GLY A 221 -0.01 0.07 -4.53
C GLY A 221 0.25 1.26 -5.47
N THR A 222 -0.06 2.50 -5.08
CA THR A 222 0.30 3.67 -5.91
C THR A 222 1.80 3.95 -5.91
N VAL A 223 2.47 3.74 -4.77
CA VAL A 223 3.93 3.89 -4.65
C VAL A 223 4.63 2.82 -5.51
N ILE A 224 4.16 1.58 -5.42
CA ILE A 224 4.67 0.47 -6.22
C ILE A 224 4.39 0.70 -7.72
N ALA A 225 3.22 1.22 -8.08
CA ALA A 225 2.90 1.58 -9.47
C ALA A 225 3.88 2.63 -10.03
N MET A 226 4.18 3.68 -9.26
CA MET A 226 5.14 4.70 -9.68
C MET A 226 6.53 4.10 -9.91
N ASP A 227 7.01 3.26 -8.99
CA ASP A 227 8.32 2.59 -9.11
C ASP A 227 8.35 1.56 -10.26
N LEU A 228 7.27 0.81 -10.46
CA LEU A 228 7.12 -0.10 -11.58
C LEU A 228 7.27 0.63 -12.92
N LEU A 229 6.66 1.81 -13.03
CA LEU A 229 6.63 2.64 -14.23
C LEU A 229 7.88 3.51 -14.43
N ALA A 230 8.68 3.71 -13.38
CA ALA A 230 9.97 4.38 -13.46
C ALA A 230 11.08 3.51 -14.09
N GLY A 231 10.91 2.18 -14.10
CA GLY A 231 11.89 1.23 -14.61
C GLY A 231 12.10 1.27 -16.13
N ALA A 232 13.31 0.90 -16.56
CA ALA A 232 13.73 0.90 -17.97
C ALA A 232 13.39 -0.39 -18.75
N ALA A 233 12.75 -1.38 -18.13
CA ALA A 233 12.43 -2.64 -18.82
C ALA A 233 11.35 -2.45 -19.90
N ALA A 234 11.50 -3.19 -21.00
CA ALA A 234 10.56 -3.20 -22.12
C ALA A 234 9.24 -3.87 -21.70
N GLU A 235 8.11 -3.25 -22.11
CA GLU A 235 6.72 -3.74 -22.08
C GLU A 235 6.03 -3.92 -20.70
N PRO A 236 4.69 -3.76 -20.60
CA PRO A 236 3.75 -3.28 -21.62
C PRO A 236 3.74 -1.74 -21.74
N GLY A 237 3.12 -1.23 -22.81
CA GLY A 237 2.78 0.18 -22.96
C GLY A 237 1.79 0.62 -21.88
N VAL A 238 1.73 1.92 -21.59
CA VAL A 238 0.82 2.47 -20.57
C VAL A 238 -0.04 3.53 -21.22
N THR A 239 -1.37 3.34 -21.17
CA THR A 239 -2.34 4.33 -21.66
C THR A 239 -2.93 5.18 -20.54
N GLY A 240 -2.86 4.70 -19.30
CA GLY A 240 -3.30 5.47 -18.14
C GLY A 240 -2.77 4.94 -16.82
N LEU A 241 -2.43 5.86 -15.93
CA LEU A 241 -2.22 5.60 -14.51
C LEU A 241 -3.37 6.23 -13.71
N VAL A 242 -3.97 5.47 -12.80
CA VAL A 242 -4.99 5.93 -11.86
C VAL A 242 -4.47 5.66 -10.45
N THR A 243 -4.28 6.70 -9.65
CA THR A 243 -3.85 6.59 -8.25
C THR A 243 -4.98 6.98 -7.33
N LEU A 244 -5.30 6.12 -6.36
CA LEU A 244 -6.43 6.29 -5.43
C LEU A 244 -5.94 6.21 -3.98
N GLY A 245 -6.31 7.17 -3.15
CA GLY A 245 -5.91 7.20 -1.73
C GLY A 245 -4.38 7.20 -1.55
N ALA A 246 -3.68 7.95 -2.41
CA ALA A 246 -2.23 7.83 -2.57
C ALA A 246 -1.45 8.67 -1.53
N PRO A 247 -0.41 8.12 -0.86
CA PRO A 247 0.50 8.89 0.00
C PRO A 247 1.52 9.73 -0.79
N LEU A 248 1.25 10.04 -2.06
CA LEU A 248 2.18 10.71 -2.98
C LEU A 248 2.34 12.21 -2.70
N GLY A 249 1.55 12.77 -1.78
CA GLY A 249 1.65 14.18 -1.36
C GLY A 249 2.76 14.45 -0.35
N MET A 250 3.47 13.41 0.12
CA MET A 250 4.55 13.53 1.09
C MET A 250 5.91 13.55 0.41
N ASP A 251 6.73 14.57 0.72
CA ASP A 251 8.10 14.73 0.24
C ASP A 251 8.95 13.50 0.51
N THR A 252 8.84 12.99 1.74
CA THR A 252 9.52 11.79 2.19
C THR A 252 9.20 10.56 1.31
N VAL A 253 8.02 10.52 0.68
CA VAL A 253 7.64 9.48 -0.29
C VAL A 253 8.25 9.78 -1.66
N TYR A 254 7.95 10.93 -2.26
CA TYR A 254 8.32 11.17 -3.66
C TYR A 254 9.83 11.33 -3.88
N ASP A 255 10.60 11.74 -2.88
CA ASP A 255 12.06 11.80 -2.95
C ASP A 255 12.72 10.41 -2.95
N ARG A 256 12.00 9.40 -2.44
CA ARG A 256 12.46 8.00 -2.34
C ARG A 256 11.97 7.10 -3.48
N LEU A 257 11.01 7.57 -4.28
CA LEU A 257 10.61 6.90 -5.51
C LEU A 257 11.79 6.75 -6.47
N LEU A 258 11.73 5.76 -7.35
CA LEU A 258 12.73 5.54 -8.40
C LEU A 258 12.77 6.70 -9.40
N THR A 259 11.68 7.45 -9.54
CA THR A 259 11.64 8.71 -10.30
C THR A 259 12.51 9.81 -9.68
N ARG A 260 12.74 9.80 -8.37
CA ARG A 260 13.52 10.81 -7.62
C ARG A 260 12.91 12.22 -7.67
N GLY A 261 11.61 12.31 -7.40
CA GLY A 261 10.92 13.58 -7.25
C GLY A 261 9.45 13.52 -7.67
N PRO A 262 8.73 14.65 -7.50
CA PRO A 262 7.30 14.75 -7.79
C PRO A 262 7.07 14.99 -9.29
N HIS A 263 7.44 14.02 -10.10
CA HIS A 263 7.16 14.03 -11.53
C HIS A 263 6.64 12.69 -11.99
N CYS A 264 5.63 12.73 -12.85
CA CYS A 264 5.06 11.54 -13.45
C CYS A 264 6.14 10.74 -14.21
N PRO A 265 6.18 9.40 -14.10
CA PRO A 265 7.10 8.59 -14.90
C PRO A 265 6.93 8.89 -16.39
N ALA A 266 8.03 9.07 -17.13
CA ALA A 266 8.01 9.61 -18.50
C ALA A 266 7.15 8.81 -19.50
N ARG A 267 6.95 7.51 -19.24
CA ARG A 267 6.13 6.61 -20.07
C ARG A 267 4.63 6.68 -19.79
N VAL A 268 4.19 7.52 -18.86
CA VAL A 268 2.78 7.66 -18.51
C VAL A 268 2.19 8.85 -19.28
N PRO A 269 1.43 8.61 -20.37
CA PRO A 269 0.88 9.69 -21.18
C PRO A 269 -0.31 10.39 -20.52
N TRP A 270 -0.92 9.73 -19.53
CA TRP A 270 -2.12 10.21 -18.85
C TRP A 270 -2.16 9.69 -17.42
N TRP A 271 -2.33 10.61 -16.46
CA TRP A 271 -2.41 10.28 -15.04
C TRP A 271 -3.62 10.96 -14.39
N PHE A 272 -4.46 10.15 -13.73
CA PHE A 272 -5.53 10.58 -12.85
C PHE A 272 -5.18 10.30 -11.39
N ASN A 273 -5.31 11.31 -10.53
CA ASN A 273 -5.25 11.16 -9.08
C ASN A 273 -6.63 11.40 -8.45
N GLY A 274 -7.14 10.41 -7.73
CA GLY A 274 -8.35 10.50 -6.92
C GLY A 274 -8.00 10.46 -5.43
N TRP A 275 -8.49 11.43 -4.66
CA TRP A 275 -8.24 11.50 -3.22
C TRP A 275 -9.50 11.95 -2.50
N ALA A 276 -9.71 11.47 -1.27
CA ALA A 276 -10.80 11.93 -0.42
C ALA A 276 -10.25 12.83 0.70
N PRO A 277 -10.87 13.99 1.00
CA PRO A 277 -10.40 14.87 2.09
C PRO A 277 -10.44 14.23 3.48
N CYS A 278 -11.28 13.21 3.67
CA CYS A 278 -11.37 12.42 4.90
C CYS A 278 -10.39 11.23 4.95
N ASP A 279 -9.67 10.95 3.86
CA ASP A 279 -8.71 9.85 3.80
C ASP A 279 -7.38 10.27 4.43
N GLY A 280 -7.15 9.80 5.66
CA GLY A 280 -5.94 10.06 6.43
C GLY A 280 -4.66 9.43 5.87
N VAL A 281 -4.71 8.68 4.77
CA VAL A 281 -3.52 8.18 4.06
C VAL A 281 -3.19 9.02 2.84
N ALA A 282 -4.20 9.68 2.23
CA ALA A 282 -4.02 10.58 1.09
C ALA A 282 -3.43 11.96 1.49
N ILE A 283 -2.67 12.01 2.58
CA ILE A 283 -2.11 13.24 3.15
C ILE A 283 -1.19 13.93 2.14
N GLY A 284 -1.32 15.25 2.07
CA GLY A 284 -0.58 16.10 1.14
C GLY A 284 -1.23 16.22 -0.24
N CYS A 285 -2.38 15.57 -0.48
CA CYS A 285 -3.25 15.93 -1.60
C CYS A 285 -3.94 17.30 -1.33
N PRO A 286 -4.27 18.08 -2.37
CA PRO A 286 -4.09 17.80 -3.80
C PRO A 286 -2.62 17.84 -4.27
N LEU A 287 -2.26 16.99 -5.22
CA LEU A 287 -0.92 16.82 -5.79
C LEU A 287 -0.57 17.86 -6.85
N ARG A 288 -1.54 18.46 -7.54
CA ARG A 288 -1.31 19.39 -8.67
C ARG A 288 -0.43 20.59 -8.36
N GLY A 289 -0.31 20.99 -7.09
CA GLY A 289 0.56 22.09 -6.66
C GLY A 289 2.06 21.74 -6.66
N HIS A 290 2.40 20.45 -6.64
CA HIS A 290 3.78 19.98 -6.43
C HIS A 290 4.23 18.95 -7.46
N TRP A 291 3.30 18.28 -8.15
CA TRP A 291 3.60 17.25 -9.14
C TRP A 291 3.50 17.73 -10.59
N SER A 292 4.52 17.42 -11.38
CA SER A 292 4.49 17.62 -12.84
C SER A 292 3.98 16.38 -13.58
N GLY A 293 3.27 16.59 -14.70
CA GLY A 293 2.73 15.51 -15.53
C GLY A 293 1.37 14.94 -15.08
N LEU A 294 0.83 15.40 -13.95
CA LEU A 294 -0.52 15.02 -13.49
C LEU A 294 -1.59 15.60 -14.42
N THR A 295 -2.33 14.73 -15.11
CA THR A 295 -3.31 15.15 -16.12
C THR A 295 -4.63 15.57 -15.49
N VAL A 296 -5.16 14.76 -14.58
CA VAL A 296 -6.45 14.98 -13.92
C VAL A 296 -6.29 14.74 -12.43
N GLU A 297 -6.87 15.63 -11.62
CA GLU A 297 -6.98 15.42 -10.18
C GLU A 297 -8.42 15.69 -9.76
N SER A 298 -8.97 14.78 -8.94
CA SER A 298 -10.33 14.88 -8.43
C SER A 298 -10.37 14.58 -6.93
N SER A 299 -11.05 15.46 -6.19
CA SER A 299 -11.46 15.20 -4.82
C SER A 299 -12.76 14.39 -4.87
N VAL A 300 -12.78 13.22 -4.26
CA VAL A 300 -13.96 12.37 -4.20
C VAL A 300 -14.61 12.39 -2.81
N ASP A 301 -15.89 12.06 -2.75
CA ASP A 301 -16.67 12.05 -1.52
C ASP A 301 -16.82 10.62 -0.99
N ASN A 302 -15.74 10.09 -0.40
CA ASN A 302 -15.79 8.79 0.27
C ASN A 302 -16.42 8.94 1.67
N PRO A 303 -17.26 7.98 2.10
CA PRO A 303 -17.77 7.93 3.47
C PRO A 303 -16.62 7.91 4.48
N ARG A 304 -16.76 8.59 5.62
CA ARG A 304 -15.66 8.69 6.62
C ARG A 304 -15.17 7.33 7.14
N ASP A 305 -16.10 6.39 7.35
CA ASP A 305 -15.82 5.04 7.82
C ASP A 305 -15.15 4.14 6.78
N ARG A 306 -15.20 4.55 5.50
CA ARG A 306 -14.60 3.86 4.35
C ARG A 306 -13.74 4.82 3.52
N ALA A 307 -13.17 5.84 4.17
CA ALA A 307 -12.53 6.95 3.49
C ALA A 307 -11.35 6.50 2.64
N HIS A 308 -10.61 5.51 3.16
CA HIS A 308 -9.46 4.91 2.51
C HIS A 308 -9.79 3.63 1.74
N ASP A 309 -11.04 3.18 1.71
CA ASP A 309 -11.37 1.90 1.08
C ASP A 309 -11.45 2.05 -0.43
N ILE A 310 -10.84 1.09 -1.13
CA ILE A 310 -10.77 1.10 -2.59
C ILE A 310 -12.12 0.91 -3.27
N ASP A 311 -13.05 0.18 -2.66
CA ASP A 311 -14.41 0.01 -3.18
C ASP A 311 -15.16 1.36 -3.19
N ALA A 312 -14.97 2.19 -2.15
CA ALA A 312 -15.51 3.54 -2.10
C ALA A 312 -14.94 4.39 -3.23
N TYR A 313 -13.61 4.37 -3.44
CA TYR A 313 -12.96 5.10 -4.53
C TYR A 313 -13.38 4.64 -5.94
N LEU A 314 -13.33 3.34 -6.22
CA LEU A 314 -13.71 2.77 -7.54
C LEU A 314 -15.20 2.97 -7.84
N GLY A 315 -16.00 3.04 -6.78
CA GLY A 315 -17.39 3.43 -6.87
C GLY A 315 -17.59 4.87 -7.35
N GLN A 316 -16.62 5.78 -7.28
CA GLN A 316 -16.89 7.19 -7.59
C GLN A 316 -17.12 7.41 -9.10
N PRO A 317 -18.14 8.20 -9.50
CA PRO A 317 -18.44 8.45 -10.91
C PRO A 317 -17.24 8.96 -11.72
N GLU A 318 -16.45 9.88 -11.15
CA GLU A 318 -15.31 10.48 -11.85
C GLU A 318 -14.20 9.47 -12.07
N VAL A 319 -13.96 8.59 -11.08
CA VAL A 319 -12.95 7.51 -11.15
C VAL A 319 -13.37 6.47 -12.18
N ALA A 320 -14.62 6.00 -12.11
CA ALA A 320 -15.13 5.01 -13.05
C ALA A 320 -15.15 5.55 -14.50
N ALA A 321 -15.55 6.80 -14.71
CA ALA A 321 -15.52 7.44 -16.02
C ALA A 321 -14.09 7.60 -16.57
N ALA A 322 -13.14 7.95 -15.71
CA ALA A 322 -11.72 8.01 -16.04
C ALA A 322 -11.20 6.66 -16.55
N ILE A 323 -11.43 5.58 -15.80
CA ILE A 323 -11.02 4.22 -16.18
C ILE A 323 -11.71 3.79 -17.46
N ALA A 324 -13.03 3.97 -17.56
CA ALA A 324 -13.82 3.61 -18.74
C ALA A 324 -13.34 4.31 -20.01
N SER A 325 -13.00 5.60 -19.91
CA SER A 325 -12.47 6.37 -21.04
C SER A 325 -11.13 5.83 -21.51
N ARG A 326 -10.22 5.44 -20.60
CA ARG A 326 -8.91 4.89 -20.98
C ARG A 326 -9.00 3.49 -21.56
N LEU A 327 -9.97 2.69 -21.10
CA LEU A 327 -10.28 1.37 -21.66
C LEU A 327 -11.13 1.42 -22.94
N GLU A 328 -11.60 2.59 -23.35
CA GLU A 328 -12.54 2.78 -24.47
C GLU A 328 -13.81 1.90 -24.35
N LEU A 329 -14.34 1.77 -23.13
CA LEU A 329 -15.54 0.98 -22.90
C LEU A 329 -16.73 1.56 -23.67
N PRO A 330 -17.60 0.71 -24.26
CA PRO A 330 -18.82 1.18 -24.89
C PRO A 330 -19.78 1.73 -23.82
N ARG A 331 -20.48 2.81 -24.19
CA ARG A 331 -21.61 3.28 -23.38
C ARG A 331 -22.79 2.30 -23.53
N GLY A 332 -23.52 2.16 -22.42
CA GLY A 332 -24.69 1.30 -22.27
C GLY A 332 -25.90 1.81 -23.02
#